data_AF-A0A7C2SLF7-F1
#
_entry.id   AF-A0A7C2SLF7-F1
#
_cell.length_a   1.000
_cell.length_b   1.000
_cell.length_c   1.000
_cell.angle_alpha   90.00
_cell.angle_beta   90.00
_cell.angle_gamma   90.00
#
_symmetry.space_group_name_H-M   'P 1'
#
loop_
_entity.id
_entity.type
_entity.pdbx_description
1 polymer ?
#
loop_
_entity_poly.entity_id
_entity_poly.type
_entity_poly.pdbx_seq_one_letter_code
_entity_poly.pdbx_strand_id
1 'polypeptide(L)'
;MKIIGFVWLEDIVEELEQKHQVRQHEVREVFANLPRFRYVEKGHRSGENVYATLGRTDSGRYFIVFFVYRKDKQAPIVSARDMTQSERRRYEKRLEFYFKGTLLQRDWRVLG
;
A
#
# COMPACT_ATOMS: atom_id res chain seq x y z
N MET A 1 -5.92 -7.65 9.44
CA MET A 1 -5.88 -6.25 9.95
C MET A 1 -7.00 -5.48 9.28
N LYS A 2 -7.79 -4.68 10.02
CA LYS A 2 -8.88 -3.87 9.47
C LYS A 2 -8.49 -2.40 9.59
N ILE A 3 -8.58 -1.65 8.50
CA ILE A 3 -8.39 -0.19 8.48
C ILE A 3 -9.74 0.44 8.22
N ILE A 4 -10.12 1.42 9.03
CA ILE A 4 -11.42 2.11 8.92
C ILE A 4 -11.29 3.55 8.42
N GLY A 5 -10.07 4.09 8.39
CA GLY A 5 -9.80 5.45 7.96
C GLY A 5 -8.31 5.74 7.90
N PHE A 6 -7.97 6.84 7.23
CA PHE A 6 -6.61 7.35 7.07
C PHE A 6 -6.47 8.65 7.84
N VAL A 7 -5.31 8.84 8.48
CA VAL A 7 -4.95 10.12 9.09
C VAL A 7 -3.88 10.74 8.21
N TRP A 8 -4.10 11.99 7.82
CA TRP A 8 -3.23 12.76 6.95
C TRP A 8 -2.69 13.94 7.74
N LEU A 9 -1.37 14.02 7.87
CA LEU A 9 -0.69 15.21 8.36
C LEU A 9 -0.34 16.08 7.14
N GLU A 10 -0.50 17.39 7.27
CA GLU A 10 -0.38 18.32 6.14
C GLU A 10 1.02 18.30 5.51
N ASP A 11 2.06 18.26 6.35
CA ASP A 11 3.46 18.10 5.96
C ASP A 11 3.70 16.81 5.16
N ILE A 12 3.07 15.71 5.58
CA ILE A 12 3.14 14.44 4.85
C ILE A 12 2.41 14.54 3.51
N VAL A 13 1.23 15.16 3.46
CA VAL A 13 0.49 15.32 2.19
C VAL A 13 1.32 16.15 1.20
N GLU A 14 1.93 17.23 1.67
CA GLU A 14 2.81 18.06 0.86
C GLU A 14 4.04 17.30 0.36
N GLU A 15 4.71 16.51 1.23
CA GLU A 15 5.85 15.67 0.82
C GLU A 15 5.42 14.63 -0.24
N LEU A 16 4.28 13.98 -0.05
CA LEU A 16 3.77 13.00 -1.01
C LEU A 16 3.54 13.61 -2.38
N GLU A 17 2.91 14.79 -2.44
CA GLU A 17 2.62 15.45 -3.69
C GLU A 17 3.88 16.00 -4.35
N GLN A 18 4.70 16.76 -3.62
CA GLN A 18 5.85 17.45 -4.21
C GLN A 18 6.99 16.48 -4.55
N LYS A 19 7.37 15.61 -3.61
CA LYS A 19 8.56 14.75 -3.73
C LYS A 19 8.25 13.42 -4.42
N HIS A 20 7.07 12.87 -4.20
CA HIS A 20 6.73 11.53 -4.67
C HIS A 20 5.68 11.54 -5.79
N GLN A 21 5.06 12.68 -6.09
CA GLN A 21 3.98 12.79 -7.07
C GLN A 21 2.87 11.76 -6.79
N VAL A 22 2.55 11.58 -5.50
CA VAL A 22 1.53 10.66 -5.01
C VAL A 22 0.37 11.47 -4.45
N ARG A 23 -0.83 11.18 -4.92
CA ARG A 23 -2.07 11.78 -4.42
C ARG A 23 -2.73 10.86 -3.40
N GLN A 24 -3.47 11.45 -2.46
CA GLN A 24 -4.15 10.68 -1.41
C GLN A 24 -5.14 9.64 -1.95
N HIS A 25 -5.79 9.87 -3.10
CA HIS A 25 -6.73 8.90 -3.68
C HIS A 25 -6.02 7.64 -4.16
N GLU A 26 -4.84 7.77 -4.77
CA GLU A 26 -4.04 6.63 -5.21
C GLU A 26 -3.60 5.76 -4.03
N VAL A 27 -3.31 6.37 -2.88
CA VAL A 27 -3.08 5.63 -1.64
C VAL A 27 -4.33 4.84 -1.26
N ARG A 28 -5.53 5.46 -1.27
CA ARG A 28 -6.78 4.75 -0.97
C ARG A 28 -7.00 3.55 -1.90
N GLU A 29 -6.74 3.70 -3.21
CA GLU A 29 -6.82 2.62 -4.19
C GLU A 29 -5.88 1.45 -3.84
N VAL A 30 -4.64 1.73 -3.44
CA VAL A 30 -3.69 0.69 -2.98
C VAL A 30 -4.22 -0.10 -1.77
N PHE A 31 -4.97 0.55 -0.87
CA PHE A 31 -5.63 -0.13 0.25
C PHE A 31 -6.91 -0.87 -0.15
N ALA A 32 -7.58 -0.48 -1.24
CA ALA A 32 -8.76 -1.17 -1.76
C ALA A 32 -8.38 -2.40 -2.61
N ASN A 33 -7.30 -2.31 -3.38
CA ASN A 33 -6.89 -3.29 -4.38
C ASN A 33 -6.05 -4.42 -3.79
N LEU A 34 -6.72 -5.35 -3.07
CA LEU A 34 -6.12 -6.55 -2.47
C LEU A 34 -4.94 -6.22 -1.52
N PRO A 35 -5.18 -5.41 -0.47
CA PRO A 35 -4.11 -4.92 0.38
C PRO A 35 -3.42 -6.05 1.13
N ARG A 36 -2.09 -5.97 1.18
CA ARG A 36 -1.27 -6.92 1.94
C ARG A 36 -0.29 -6.19 2.81
N PHE A 37 -0.59 -6.24 4.10
CA PHE A 37 0.17 -5.55 5.13
C PHE A 37 1.37 -6.38 5.57
N ARG A 38 2.55 -5.77 5.48
CA ARG A 38 3.82 -6.32 5.96
C ARG A 38 4.28 -5.49 7.13
N TYR A 39 4.58 -6.14 8.25
CA TYR A 39 5.25 -5.49 9.37
C TYR A 39 6.64 -4.99 8.93
N VAL A 40 6.97 -3.76 9.32
CA VAL A 40 8.27 -3.14 9.05
C VAL A 40 9.06 -3.06 10.35
N GLU A 41 8.54 -2.33 11.33
CA GLU A 41 9.20 -2.08 12.60
C GLU A 41 8.21 -1.60 13.67
N LYS A 42 8.70 -1.44 14.90
CA LYS A 42 7.95 -0.79 15.97
C LYS A 42 7.85 0.71 15.67
N GLY A 43 6.69 1.29 15.91
CA GLY A 43 6.52 2.73 15.86
C GLY A 43 7.16 3.43 17.05
N HIS A 44 7.13 4.77 17.04
CA HIS A 44 7.70 5.59 18.11
C HIS A 44 6.97 5.46 19.45
N ARG A 45 5.69 5.06 19.44
CA ARG A 45 4.86 4.90 20.65
C ARG A 45 4.55 3.44 20.92
N SER A 46 4.45 3.09 22.20
CA SER A 46 4.07 1.73 22.62
C SER A 46 2.71 1.35 22.05
N GLY A 47 2.65 0.20 21.37
CA GLY A 47 1.45 -0.31 20.73
C GLY A 47 1.19 0.25 19.32
N GLU A 48 2.07 1.10 18.80
CA GLU A 48 2.10 1.51 17.40
C GLU A 48 3.17 0.73 16.65
N ASN A 49 2.83 0.20 15.48
CA ASN A 49 3.77 -0.51 14.61
C ASN A 49 3.68 0.08 13.21
N VAL A 50 4.84 0.18 12.54
CA VAL A 50 4.92 0.60 11.14
C VAL A 50 4.69 -0.61 10.26
N TYR A 51 3.77 -0.47 9.31
CA TYR A 51 3.47 -1.44 8.29
C TYR A 51 3.71 -0.83 6.91
N ALA A 52 3.92 -1.70 5.94
CA ALA A 52 3.91 -1.35 4.53
C ALA A 52 2.85 -2.17 3.79
N THR A 53 2.18 -1.57 2.83
CA THR A 53 1.39 -2.28 1.82
C THR A 53 1.95 -1.98 0.43
N LEU A 54 1.90 -3.00 -0.43
CA LEU A 54 2.27 -2.89 -1.84
C LEU A 54 0.99 -3.11 -2.64
N GLY A 55 0.70 -2.22 -3.58
CA GLY A 55 -0.49 -2.34 -4.43
C GLY A 55 -0.36 -1.62 -5.76
N ARG A 56 -1.33 -1.90 -6.64
CA ARG A 56 -1.51 -1.21 -7.91
C ARG A 56 -2.71 -0.28 -7.76
N THR A 57 -2.56 0.96 -8.23
CA THR A 57 -3.64 1.94 -8.38
C THR A 57 -4.54 1.56 -9.56
N ASP A 58 -5.69 2.20 -9.68
CA ASP A 58 -6.62 1.96 -10.78
C ASP A 58 -6.05 2.46 -12.12
N SER A 59 -5.21 3.51 -12.07
CA SER A 59 -4.42 4.00 -13.22
C SER A 59 -3.23 3.08 -13.59
N GLY A 60 -2.98 2.05 -12.79
CA GLY A 60 -1.96 1.05 -13.05
C GLY A 60 -0.57 1.35 -12.49
N ARG A 61 -0.38 2.46 -11.76
CA ARG A 61 0.86 2.76 -11.01
C ARG A 61 1.05 1.80 -9.83
N TYR A 62 2.28 1.48 -9.50
CA TYR A 62 2.62 0.52 -8.44
C TYR A 62 3.24 1.24 -7.27
N PHE A 63 2.59 1.22 -6.10
CA PHE A 63 3.06 1.93 -4.92
C PHE A 63 3.38 1.02 -3.76
N ILE A 64 4.38 1.45 -2.98
CA ILE A 64 4.54 1.05 -1.60
C ILE A 64 4.06 2.20 -0.70
N VAL A 65 3.21 1.88 0.28
CA VAL A 65 2.70 2.83 1.26
C VAL A 65 3.08 2.38 2.66
N PHE A 66 3.75 3.26 3.40
CA PHE A 66 4.11 3.09 4.80
C PHE A 66 3.12 3.82 5.69
N PHE A 67 2.67 3.14 6.74
CA PHE A 67 1.68 3.69 7.66
C PHE A 67 1.83 3.08 9.04
N VAL A 68 1.37 3.81 10.05
CA VAL A 68 1.28 3.29 11.41
C VAL A 68 -0.07 2.59 11.58
N TYR A 69 -0.09 1.40 12.16
CA TYR A 69 -1.35 0.79 12.59
C TYR A 69 -1.57 1.04 14.08
N ARG A 70 -2.71 1.65 14.40
CA ARG A 70 -3.15 1.98 15.76
C ARG A 70 -4.31 1.09 16.21
N LYS A 71 -4.55 1.05 17.53
CA LYS A 71 -5.63 0.25 18.13
C LYS A 71 -7.03 0.66 17.67
N ASP A 72 -7.22 1.93 17.32
CA ASP A 72 -8.46 2.50 16.79
C ASP A 72 -8.71 2.16 15.31
N LYS A 73 -7.82 1.36 14.69
CA LYS A 73 -7.91 0.92 13.28
C LYS A 73 -7.74 2.06 12.27
N GLN A 74 -7.25 3.22 12.71
CA GLN A 74 -6.82 4.27 11.80
C GLN A 74 -5.40 4.00 11.30
N ALA A 75 -5.12 4.45 10.09
CA ALA A 75 -3.82 4.36 9.45
C ALA A 75 -3.26 5.76 9.16
N PRO A 76 -2.52 6.37 10.11
CA PRO A 76 -1.67 7.51 9.80
C PRO A 76 -0.68 7.14 8.71
N ILE A 77 -0.75 7.85 7.58
CA ILE A 77 0.19 7.67 6.48
C ILE A 77 1.52 8.33 6.86
N VAL A 78 2.60 7.60 6.67
CA VAL A 78 3.96 8.06 6.94
C VAL A 78 4.65 8.44 5.64
N SER A 79 4.49 7.63 4.59
CA SER A 79 5.06 7.90 3.27
C SER A 79 4.43 6.97 2.23
N ALA A 80 4.50 7.35 0.96
CA ALA A 80 4.12 6.55 -0.19
C ALA A 80 4.98 6.96 -1.38
N ARG A 81 5.36 5.98 -2.19
CA ARG A 81 6.13 6.22 -3.42
C ARG A 81 5.91 5.11 -4.44
N ASP A 82 6.32 5.38 -5.67
CA ASP A 82 6.50 4.36 -6.69
C ASP A 82 7.40 3.22 -6.18
N MET A 83 7.00 1.99 -6.48
CA MET A 83 7.81 0.81 -6.24
C MET A 83 9.06 0.87 -7.12
N THR A 84 10.18 0.46 -6.54
CA THR A 84 11.38 0.14 -7.33
C THR A 84 11.10 -1.07 -8.23
N GLN A 85 11.91 -1.25 -9.27
CA GLN A 85 11.75 -2.38 -10.18
C GLN A 85 11.82 -3.74 -9.45
N SER A 86 12.64 -3.86 -8.41
CA SER A 86 12.76 -5.09 -7.62
C SER A 86 11.53 -5.33 -6.73
N GLU A 87 10.97 -4.27 -6.12
CA GLU A 87 9.72 -4.33 -5.35
C GLU A 87 8.55 -4.73 -6.24
N ARG A 88 8.45 -4.12 -7.43
CA ARG A 88 7.40 -4.45 -8.41
C ARG A 88 7.48 -5.91 -8.87
N ARG A 89 8.66 -6.39 -9.26
CA ARG A 89 8.87 -7.80 -9.65
C ARG A 89 8.46 -8.76 -8.53
N ARG A 90 8.79 -8.43 -7.28
CA ARG A 90 8.40 -9.24 -6.12
C ARG A 90 6.88 -9.20 -5.89
N TYR A 91 6.25 -8.05 -6.08
CA TYR A 91 4.80 -7.89 -5.97
C TYR A 91 4.06 -8.69 -7.04
N GLU A 92 4.45 -8.57 -8.31
CA GLU A 92 3.85 -9.27 -9.45
C GLU A 92 4.00 -10.79 -9.34
N LYS A 93 5.22 -11.29 -9.05
CA LYS A 93 5.45 -12.74 -8.83
C LYS A 93 4.56 -13.29 -7.71
N ARG A 94 4.33 -12.48 -6.68
CA ARG A 94 3.46 -12.86 -5.57
C ARG A 94 1.98 -12.86 -6.00
N LEU A 95 1.51 -11.86 -6.76
CA LEU A 95 0.16 -11.86 -7.31
C LEU A 95 -0.09 -13.08 -8.22
N GLU A 96 0.87 -13.42 -9.07
CA GLU A 96 0.80 -14.62 -9.91
C GLU A 96 0.58 -15.88 -9.08
N PHE A 97 1.28 -16.02 -7.94
CA PHE A 97 1.05 -17.13 -7.01
C PHE A 97 -0.34 -17.09 -6.37
N TYR A 98 -0.84 -15.90 -5.99
CA TYR A 98 -2.19 -15.75 -5.45
C TYR A 98 -3.27 -16.20 -6.42
N PHE A 99 -3.16 -15.80 -7.69
CA PHE A 99 -4.12 -16.17 -8.72
C PHE A 99 -3.96 -17.60 -9.22
N LYS A 100 -2.75 -18.19 -9.18
CA LYS A 100 -2.54 -19.61 -9.49
C LYS A 100 -3.05 -20.55 -8.38
N GLY A 101 -2.94 -20.15 -7.12
CA GLY A 101 -3.38 -20.95 -5.97
C GLY A 101 -4.88 -20.88 -5.66
N THR A 102 -5.59 -19.91 -6.24
CA THR A 102 -7.04 -19.75 -6.11
C THR A 102 -7.64 -20.14 -7.46
N LEU A 103 -8.53 -21.14 -7.53
CA LEU A 103 -9.13 -21.68 -8.77
C LEU A 103 -10.00 -20.65 -9.55
N LEU A 104 -9.41 -19.56 -10.02
CA LEU A 104 -10.01 -18.56 -10.90
C LEU A 104 -9.02 -18.28 -12.02
N GLN A 105 -8.97 -19.20 -12.99
CA GLN A 105 -8.34 -18.98 -14.29
C GLN A 105 -9.14 -17.94 -15.07
N ARG A 106 -8.87 -16.66 -14.85
CA ARG A 106 -9.07 -15.63 -15.86
C ARG A 106 -7.86 -14.71 -15.87
N ASP A 107 -7.25 -14.62 -17.04
CA ASP A 107 -5.99 -13.95 -17.33
C ASP A 107 -5.86 -12.60 -16.61
N TRP A 108 -5.01 -12.55 -15.59
CA TRP A 108 -4.66 -11.32 -14.88
C TRP A 108 -3.93 -10.30 -15.78
N ARG A 109 -3.47 -10.74 -16.96
CA ARG A 109 -2.80 -9.89 -17.97
C ARG A 109 -3.76 -9.01 -18.78
N VAL A 110 -5.07 -9.26 -18.76
CA VAL A 110 -6.06 -8.52 -19.59
C VAL A 110 -6.80 -7.43 -18.81
N LEU A 111 -6.59 -7.31 -17.49
CA LEU A 111 -7.11 -6.22 -16.66
C LEU A 111 -6.07 -5.08 -16.51
N GLY A 112 -5.28 -4.89 -17.56
CA GLY A 112 -4.09 -4.05 -17.59
C GLY A 112 -4.33 -2.73 -18.28
#